data_AF-A0A847VN75-F1
#
_entry.id   AF-A0A847VN75-F1
#
_cell.length_a   1.000
_cell.length_b   1.000
_cell.length_c   1.000
_cell.angle_alpha   90.00
_cell.angle_beta   90.00
_cell.angle_gamma   90.00
#
_symmetry.space_group_name_H-M   'P 1'
#
loop_
_entity.id
_entity.type
_entity.pdbx_description
1 polymer ?
#
loop_
_entity_poly.entity_id
_entity_poly.type
_entity_poly.pdbx_seq_one_letter_code
_entity_poly.pdbx_strand_id
1 'polypeptide(L)'
;LGDTISAFELMSSEAVEFHFDHVGARRPPFDARVPWLVLLEAESASPYMDLPRAFDALLAAQSIEGRVLDGSVAASLAQRRSLWALREGIAIAMGESRWPMVKTDTAVPVARVPEFIERTGVAAQAAMRGVRPMYFGHVGDGNIHLNLLAPPRMPHEEFRRRAPELSGRIDEIALMLEGTVSAEHGIGQGKREALGRMRSARELQLMGAIKDAFDPGHLLNPGKIFACTPSRRPGDAALETR
;
A
#
# COMPACT_ATOMS: atom_id res chain seq x y z
N LEU A 1 8.22 -24.24 -5.82
CA LEU A 1 7.76 -22.88 -6.17
C LEU A 1 8.90 -21.89 -6.00
N GLY A 2 9.39 -21.56 -4.79
CA GLY A 2 10.72 -20.95 -4.62
C GLY A 2 10.97 -19.73 -5.52
N ASP A 3 12.03 -19.80 -6.34
CA ASP A 3 12.45 -18.77 -7.30
C ASP A 3 11.49 -18.51 -8.47
N THR A 4 10.50 -19.39 -8.68
CA THR A 4 9.46 -19.19 -9.72
C THR A 4 8.37 -18.22 -9.29
N ILE A 5 8.26 -17.85 -8.01
CA ILE A 5 7.20 -16.94 -7.54
C ILE A 5 7.41 -15.55 -8.16
N SER A 6 6.40 -15.07 -8.88
CA SER A 6 6.39 -13.75 -9.52
C SER A 6 5.50 -12.73 -8.80
N ALA A 7 4.48 -13.18 -8.07
CA ALA A 7 3.63 -12.30 -7.26
C ALA A 7 3.09 -13.03 -6.03
N PHE A 8 2.98 -12.32 -4.90
CA PHE A 8 2.31 -12.78 -3.69
C PHE A 8 1.52 -11.60 -3.11
N GLU A 9 0.22 -11.62 -3.32
CA GLU A 9 -0.71 -10.57 -2.92
C GLU A 9 -1.56 -11.01 -1.74
N LEU A 10 -1.73 -10.12 -0.76
CA LEU A 10 -2.66 -10.28 0.35
C LEU A 10 -3.87 -9.36 0.12
N MET A 11 -5.07 -9.84 0.45
CA MET A 11 -6.30 -9.07 0.42
C MET A 11 -7.18 -9.42 1.63
N SER A 12 -7.63 -8.40 2.36
CA SER A 12 -8.65 -8.58 3.41
C SER A 12 -10.03 -8.84 2.79
N SER A 13 -10.88 -9.57 3.51
CA SER A 13 -12.30 -9.74 3.12
C SER A 13 -13.00 -8.42 2.87
N GLU A 14 -12.73 -7.42 3.69
CA GLU A 14 -13.35 -6.10 3.64
C GLU A 14 -12.99 -5.38 2.33
N ALA A 15 -11.74 -5.49 1.87
CA ALA A 15 -11.30 -4.92 0.60
C ALA A 15 -11.99 -5.61 -0.60
N VAL A 16 -12.12 -6.94 -0.53
CA VAL A 16 -12.80 -7.73 -1.56
C VAL A 16 -14.31 -7.44 -1.58
N GLU A 17 -14.97 -7.43 -0.43
CA GLU A 17 -16.39 -7.08 -0.31
C GLU A 17 -16.65 -5.68 -0.86
N PHE A 18 -15.77 -4.72 -0.54
CA PHE A 18 -15.87 -3.36 -1.06
C PHE A 18 -15.82 -3.31 -2.59
N HIS A 19 -14.94 -4.09 -3.22
CA HIS A 19 -14.87 -4.19 -4.68
C HIS A 19 -16.19 -4.68 -5.27
N PHE A 20 -16.75 -5.79 -4.77
CA PHE A 20 -18.00 -6.35 -5.28
C PHE A 20 -19.20 -5.42 -5.07
N ASP A 21 -19.27 -4.75 -3.92
CA ASP A 21 -20.31 -3.75 -3.64
C ASP A 21 -20.21 -2.55 -4.61
N HIS A 22 -18.99 -2.13 -4.96
CA HIS A 22 -18.76 -1.03 -5.91
C HIS A 22 -19.18 -1.38 -7.34
N VAL A 23 -18.79 -2.57 -7.83
CA VAL A 23 -19.11 -3.00 -9.21
C VAL A 23 -20.54 -3.53 -9.38
N GLY A 24 -21.31 -3.65 -8.29
CA GLY A 24 -22.68 -4.19 -8.32
C GLY A 24 -22.75 -5.67 -8.72
N ALA A 25 -21.66 -6.41 -8.52
CA ALA A 25 -21.56 -7.82 -8.91
C ALA A 25 -21.92 -8.74 -7.73
N ARG A 26 -22.35 -9.96 -8.06
CA ARG A 26 -22.55 -11.00 -7.03
C ARG A 26 -21.22 -11.36 -6.39
N ARG A 27 -21.25 -11.58 -5.08
CA ARG A 27 -20.10 -12.02 -4.31
C ARG A 27 -19.57 -13.35 -4.88
N PRO A 28 -18.25 -13.55 -4.89
CA PRO A 28 -17.65 -14.81 -5.25
C PRO A 28 -18.11 -15.88 -4.23
N PRO A 29 -18.21 -17.14 -4.65
CA PRO A 29 -18.71 -18.23 -3.81
C PRO A 29 -17.61 -18.68 -2.84
N PHE A 30 -17.21 -17.82 -1.90
CA PHE A 30 -16.45 -18.28 -0.75
C PHE A 30 -17.44 -18.88 0.23
N ASP A 31 -17.34 -20.18 0.47
CA ASP A 31 -18.26 -20.95 1.33
C ASP A 31 -18.28 -20.45 2.79
N ALA A 32 -17.29 -19.62 3.20
CA ALA A 32 -17.24 -18.95 4.49
C ALA A 32 -16.68 -17.52 4.37
N ARG A 33 -17.04 -16.63 5.32
CA ARG A 33 -16.34 -15.34 5.52
C ARG A 33 -14.91 -15.63 5.98
N VAL A 34 -13.99 -15.80 5.04
CA VAL A 34 -12.56 -15.88 5.33
C VAL A 34 -12.01 -14.47 5.53
N PRO A 35 -11.22 -14.20 6.59
CA PRO A 35 -10.71 -12.85 6.85
C PRO A 35 -9.66 -12.39 5.83
N TRP A 36 -9.00 -13.34 5.18
CA TRP A 36 -7.86 -13.09 4.29
C TRP A 36 -7.94 -13.97 3.05
N LEU A 37 -7.52 -13.38 1.93
CA LEU A 37 -7.33 -14.03 0.65
C LEU A 37 -5.91 -13.77 0.18
N VAL A 38 -5.35 -14.75 -0.52
CA VAL A 38 -4.04 -14.68 -1.14
C VAL A 38 -4.17 -14.95 -2.63
N LEU A 39 -3.53 -14.11 -3.45
CA LEU A 39 -3.26 -14.42 -4.86
C LEU A 39 -1.77 -14.66 -5.01
N LEU A 40 -1.41 -15.88 -5.44
CA LEU A 40 -0.03 -16.31 -5.66
C LEU A 40 0.14 -16.63 -7.15
N GLU A 41 1.15 -16.02 -7.78
CA GLU A 41 1.52 -16.30 -9.17
C GLU A 41 2.97 -16.80 -9.24
N ALA A 42 3.21 -17.73 -10.16
CA ALA A 42 4.54 -18.21 -10.46
C ALA A 42 4.73 -18.34 -11.96
N GLU A 43 5.96 -18.08 -12.40
CA GLU A 43 6.40 -18.14 -13.79
C GLU A 43 7.69 -18.94 -13.88
N SER A 44 7.85 -19.70 -14.97
CA SER A 44 9.05 -20.50 -15.20
C SER A 44 9.33 -20.57 -16.69
N ALA A 45 10.57 -20.27 -17.07
CA ALA A 45 11.09 -20.53 -18.40
C ALA A 45 11.53 -22.00 -18.58
N SER A 46 11.64 -22.77 -17.49
CA SER A 46 12.05 -24.17 -17.54
C SER A 46 10.91 -25.03 -18.06
N PRO A 47 11.10 -25.80 -19.15
CA PRO A 47 10.11 -26.74 -19.66
C PRO A 47 9.92 -27.96 -18.74
N TYR A 48 10.82 -28.15 -17.77
CA TYR A 48 10.76 -29.25 -16.80
C TYR A 48 9.98 -28.88 -15.53
N MET A 49 9.64 -27.61 -15.33
CA MET A 49 8.89 -27.16 -14.18
C MET A 49 7.39 -27.25 -14.46
N ASP A 50 6.74 -28.25 -13.85
CA ASP A 50 5.28 -28.39 -13.85
C ASP A 50 4.68 -27.49 -12.76
N LEU A 51 4.44 -26.22 -13.11
CA LEU A 51 3.84 -25.25 -12.19
C LEU A 51 2.44 -25.65 -11.71
N PRO A 52 1.50 -26.11 -12.57
CA PRO A 52 0.19 -26.58 -12.12
C PRO A 52 0.29 -27.64 -11.02
N ARG A 53 1.09 -28.69 -11.23
CA ARG A 53 1.30 -29.74 -10.24
C ARG A 53 1.95 -29.22 -8.95
N ALA A 54 2.88 -28.26 -9.06
CA ALA A 54 3.52 -27.66 -7.89
C ALA A 54 2.54 -26.81 -7.06
N PHE A 55 1.60 -26.12 -7.70
CA PHE A 55 0.53 -25.40 -7.01
C PHE A 55 -0.47 -26.35 -6.35
N ASP A 56 -0.88 -27.42 -7.03
CA ASP A 56 -1.76 -28.45 -6.44
C ASP A 56 -1.11 -29.08 -5.19
N ALA A 57 0.18 -29.38 -5.26
CA ALA A 57 0.95 -29.91 -4.13
C ALA A 57 1.05 -28.89 -2.98
N LEU A 58 1.27 -27.59 -3.29
CA LEU A 58 1.28 -26.53 -2.29
C LEU A 58 -0.09 -26.41 -1.60
N LEU A 59 -1.17 -26.32 -2.36
CA LEU A 59 -2.53 -26.20 -1.83
C LEU A 59 -2.88 -27.40 -0.96
N ALA A 60 -2.60 -28.62 -1.41
CA ALA A 60 -2.83 -29.83 -0.62
C ALA A 60 -2.06 -29.80 0.71
N ALA A 61 -0.76 -29.47 0.67
CA ALA A 61 0.07 -29.39 1.89
C ALA A 61 -0.45 -28.32 2.87
N GLN A 62 -0.74 -27.10 2.38
CA GLN A 62 -1.21 -26.02 3.24
C GLN A 62 -2.64 -26.25 3.76
N SER A 63 -3.46 -27.00 3.03
CA SER A 63 -4.80 -27.41 3.50
C SER A 63 -4.70 -28.46 4.61
N ILE A 64 -3.79 -29.44 4.50
CA ILE A 64 -3.52 -30.44 5.55
C ILE A 64 -3.04 -29.76 6.83
N GLU A 65 -2.20 -28.73 6.71
CA GLU A 65 -1.71 -27.93 7.85
C GLU A 65 -2.75 -26.93 8.38
N GLY A 66 -3.95 -26.83 7.77
CA GLY A 66 -5.02 -25.92 8.17
C GLY A 66 -4.73 -24.44 7.93
N ARG A 67 -3.71 -24.10 7.10
CA ARG A 67 -3.37 -22.70 6.76
C ARG A 67 -4.19 -22.19 5.58
N VAL A 68 -4.63 -23.09 4.70
CA VAL A 68 -5.54 -22.79 3.58
C VAL A 68 -6.87 -23.49 3.86
N LEU A 69 -7.95 -22.72 3.85
CA LEU A 69 -9.31 -23.23 4.09
C LEU A 69 -9.97 -23.72 2.79
N ASP A 70 -9.69 -23.02 1.70
CA ASP A 70 -10.14 -23.32 0.35
C ASP A 70 -9.19 -22.62 -0.65
N GLY A 71 -9.08 -23.14 -1.86
CA GLY A 71 -8.22 -22.60 -2.89
C GLY A 71 -8.40 -23.27 -4.24
N SER A 72 -8.10 -22.53 -5.31
CA SER A 72 -8.15 -23.05 -6.68
C SER A 72 -6.92 -22.62 -7.46
N VAL A 73 -6.48 -23.50 -8.38
CA VAL A 73 -5.44 -23.20 -9.37
C VAL A 73 -6.12 -22.83 -10.68
N ALA A 74 -5.70 -21.72 -11.30
CA ALA A 74 -6.21 -21.35 -12.60
C ALA A 74 -5.81 -22.40 -13.66
N ALA A 75 -6.81 -23.00 -14.32
CA ALA A 75 -6.61 -23.99 -15.39
C ALA A 75 -6.59 -23.36 -16.80
N SER A 76 -6.69 -22.03 -16.89
CA SER A 76 -6.69 -21.29 -18.16
C SER A 76 -6.21 -19.86 -17.99
N LEU A 77 -5.74 -19.25 -19.08
CA LEU A 77 -5.40 -17.82 -19.11
C LEU A 77 -6.60 -16.92 -18.77
N ALA A 78 -7.82 -17.35 -19.11
CA ALA A 78 -9.03 -16.60 -18.76
C ALA A 78 -9.27 -16.59 -17.25
N GLN A 79 -9.14 -17.74 -16.58
CA GLN A 79 -9.23 -17.82 -15.12
C GLN A 79 -8.10 -17.03 -14.45
N ARG A 80 -6.86 -17.12 -14.95
CA ARG A 80 -5.73 -16.31 -14.44
C ARG A 80 -6.04 -14.81 -14.48
N ARG A 81 -6.52 -14.31 -15.62
CA ARG A 81 -6.93 -12.90 -15.76
C ARG A 81 -8.07 -12.52 -14.82
N SER A 82 -9.04 -13.42 -14.63
CA SER A 82 -10.16 -13.17 -13.71
C SER A 82 -9.70 -13.04 -12.25
N LEU A 83 -8.72 -13.82 -11.82
CA LEU A 83 -8.13 -13.72 -10.48
C LEU A 83 -7.37 -12.40 -10.30
N TRP A 84 -6.60 -11.99 -11.30
CA TRP A 84 -5.93 -10.68 -11.29
C TRP A 84 -6.91 -9.51 -11.32
N ALA A 85 -7.96 -9.59 -12.14
CA ALA A 85 -8.99 -8.56 -12.21
C ALA A 85 -9.67 -8.32 -10.85
N LEU A 86 -9.81 -9.35 -10.02
CA LEU A 86 -10.26 -9.21 -8.64
C LEU A 86 -9.28 -8.36 -7.82
N ARG A 87 -7.99 -8.73 -7.81
CA ARG A 87 -6.96 -8.02 -7.04
C ARG A 87 -6.77 -6.56 -7.51
N GLU A 88 -6.71 -6.33 -8.81
CA GLU A 88 -6.56 -5.00 -9.40
C GLU A 88 -7.82 -4.16 -9.21
N GLY A 89 -8.99 -4.80 -9.32
CA GLY A 89 -10.29 -4.18 -9.16
C GLY A 89 -10.52 -3.56 -7.77
N ILE A 90 -9.82 -4.01 -6.74
CA ILE A 90 -9.87 -3.41 -5.39
C ILE A 90 -9.38 -1.95 -5.44
N ALA A 91 -8.22 -1.71 -6.04
CA ALA A 91 -7.63 -0.38 -6.11
C ALA A 91 -8.49 0.56 -6.97
N ILE A 92 -9.05 0.04 -8.07
CA ILE A 92 -9.97 0.78 -8.95
C ILE A 92 -11.23 1.18 -8.19
N ALA A 93 -11.90 0.24 -7.53
CA ALA A 93 -13.10 0.49 -6.74
C ALA A 93 -12.86 1.57 -5.67
N MET A 94 -11.73 1.48 -4.97
CA MET A 94 -11.35 2.48 -3.95
C MET A 94 -10.98 3.83 -4.56
N GLY A 95 -10.46 3.86 -5.79
CA GLY A 95 -10.18 5.07 -6.58
C GLY A 95 -11.45 5.81 -6.98
N GLU A 96 -12.44 5.09 -7.47
CA GLU A 96 -13.69 5.62 -8.02
C GLU A 96 -14.78 5.88 -6.95
N SER A 97 -14.61 5.31 -5.76
CA SER A 97 -15.56 5.44 -4.67
C SER A 97 -15.78 6.89 -4.24
N ARG A 98 -17.06 7.26 -4.13
CA ARG A 98 -17.51 8.53 -3.53
C ARG A 98 -17.35 8.60 -2.01
N TRP A 99 -17.13 7.46 -1.36
CA TRP A 99 -16.99 7.39 0.09
C TRP A 99 -15.60 7.87 0.52
N PRO A 100 -15.52 8.74 1.55
CA PRO A 100 -14.25 9.27 1.99
C PRO A 100 -13.41 8.18 2.67
N MET A 101 -12.13 8.14 2.33
CA MET A 101 -11.17 7.19 2.87
C MET A 101 -9.79 7.81 3.03
N VAL A 102 -9.05 7.39 4.05
CA VAL A 102 -7.61 7.62 4.14
C VAL A 102 -6.94 6.51 3.35
N LYS A 103 -6.01 6.86 2.48
CA LYS A 103 -5.20 5.89 1.72
C LYS A 103 -3.76 5.98 2.17
N THR A 104 -3.20 4.86 2.60
CA THR A 104 -1.79 4.76 2.98
C THR A 104 -1.08 3.76 2.08
N ASP A 105 0.21 3.98 1.92
CA ASP A 105 1.08 3.20 1.06
C ASP A 105 2.38 2.97 1.83
N THR A 106 2.39 1.89 2.60
CA THR A 106 3.42 1.59 3.61
C THR A 106 4.06 0.24 3.31
N ALA A 107 5.32 0.08 3.66
CA ALA A 107 5.93 -1.25 3.72
C ALA A 107 6.61 -1.44 5.06
N VAL A 108 6.61 -2.67 5.56
CA VAL A 108 7.35 -3.11 6.75
C VAL A 108 8.13 -4.38 6.38
N PRO A 109 9.15 -4.80 7.14
CA PRO A 109 9.75 -6.11 6.92
C PRO A 109 8.67 -7.20 6.84
N VAL A 110 8.76 -8.13 5.89
CA VAL A 110 7.72 -9.15 5.63
C VAL A 110 7.29 -9.88 6.91
N ALA A 111 8.24 -10.22 7.78
CA ALA A 111 7.99 -10.88 9.06
C ALA A 111 7.15 -10.03 10.05
N ARG A 112 7.08 -8.72 9.87
CA ARG A 112 6.33 -7.76 10.67
C ARG A 112 4.98 -7.40 10.08
N VAL A 113 4.61 -7.88 8.89
CA VAL A 113 3.29 -7.61 8.28
C VAL A 113 2.13 -7.99 9.20
N PRO A 114 2.11 -9.16 9.87
CA PRO A 114 1.03 -9.50 10.80
C PRO A 114 0.91 -8.51 11.97
N GLU A 115 2.04 -8.12 12.57
CA GLU A 115 2.09 -7.14 13.65
C GLU A 115 1.63 -5.75 13.17
N PHE A 116 2.02 -5.34 11.96
CA PHE A 116 1.57 -4.09 11.36
C PHE A 116 0.04 -4.06 11.20
N ILE A 117 -0.55 -5.11 10.64
CA ILE A 117 -2.00 -5.25 10.47
C ILE A 117 -2.72 -5.16 11.82
N GLU A 118 -2.26 -5.91 12.82
CA GLU A 118 -2.87 -5.91 14.16
C GLU A 118 -2.81 -4.52 14.81
N ARG A 119 -1.62 -3.92 14.88
CA ARG A 119 -1.40 -2.63 15.55
C ARG A 119 -2.16 -1.51 14.85
N THR A 120 -2.16 -1.48 13.52
CA THR A 120 -2.90 -0.46 12.75
C THR A 120 -4.40 -0.64 12.87
N GLY A 121 -4.91 -1.87 12.92
CA GLY A 121 -6.33 -2.15 13.13
C GLY A 121 -6.81 -1.64 14.49
N VAL A 122 -6.08 -1.96 15.55
CA VAL A 122 -6.36 -1.47 16.91
C VAL A 122 -6.28 0.07 16.97
N ALA A 123 -5.21 0.66 16.44
CA ALA A 123 -5.02 2.11 16.45
C ALA A 123 -6.11 2.85 15.66
N ALA A 124 -6.54 2.31 14.52
CA ALA A 124 -7.62 2.87 13.71
C ALA A 124 -8.94 2.86 14.47
N GLN A 125 -9.32 1.74 15.11
CA GLN A 125 -10.55 1.66 15.91
C GLN A 125 -10.51 2.59 17.13
N ALA A 126 -9.36 2.67 17.81
CA ALA A 126 -9.18 3.56 18.96
C ALA A 126 -9.28 5.04 18.57
N ALA A 127 -8.69 5.42 17.44
CA ALA A 127 -8.76 6.78 16.94
C ALA A 127 -10.18 7.11 16.43
N MET A 128 -10.82 6.21 15.70
CA MET A 128 -12.14 6.45 15.10
C MET A 128 -13.00 5.20 15.13
N ARG A 129 -13.87 5.12 16.14
CA ARG A 129 -14.82 3.99 16.26
C ARG A 129 -15.68 3.86 15.00
N GLY A 130 -15.68 2.67 14.40
CA GLY A 130 -16.47 2.37 13.21
C GLY A 130 -15.80 2.74 11.88
N VAL A 131 -14.56 3.24 11.90
CA VAL A 131 -13.72 3.26 10.70
C VAL A 131 -13.50 1.82 10.24
N ARG A 132 -13.46 1.57 8.93
CA ARG A 132 -13.26 0.21 8.40
C ARG A 132 -11.89 0.12 7.72
N PRO A 133 -10.91 -0.56 8.35
CA PRO A 133 -9.62 -0.79 7.71
C PRO A 133 -9.76 -1.88 6.64
N MET A 134 -9.18 -1.62 5.49
CA MET A 134 -9.13 -2.53 4.35
C MET A 134 -7.68 -2.65 3.92
N TYR A 135 -7.14 -3.85 4.04
CA TYR A 135 -5.76 -4.18 3.73
C TYR A 135 -5.69 -4.91 2.40
N PHE A 136 -4.74 -4.52 1.56
CA PHE A 136 -4.34 -5.28 0.38
C PHE A 136 -2.93 -4.87 -0.06
N GLY A 137 -2.19 -5.72 -0.77
CA GLY A 137 -0.87 -5.33 -1.30
C GLY A 137 0.08 -6.49 -1.53
N HIS A 138 1.29 -6.14 -1.95
CA HIS A 138 2.40 -7.02 -2.25
C HIS A 138 3.04 -7.54 -0.95
N VAL A 139 2.46 -8.60 -0.36
CA VAL A 139 2.98 -9.13 0.91
C VAL A 139 4.37 -9.75 0.75
N GLY A 140 4.74 -10.14 -0.46
CA GLY A 140 6.06 -10.70 -0.78
C GLY A 140 7.23 -9.74 -0.52
N ASP A 141 7.03 -8.43 -0.63
CA ASP A 141 8.04 -7.40 -0.32
C ASP A 141 7.70 -6.56 0.93
N GLY A 142 6.58 -6.87 1.58
CA GLY A 142 6.11 -6.22 2.78
C GLY A 142 5.30 -4.95 2.56
N ASN A 143 5.02 -4.59 1.31
CA ASN A 143 4.14 -3.48 0.94
C ASN A 143 2.68 -3.81 1.25
N ILE A 144 2.08 -3.03 2.14
CA ILE A 144 0.67 -3.10 2.50
C ILE A 144 0.02 -1.74 2.25
N HIS A 145 -0.96 -1.71 1.34
CA HIS A 145 -1.89 -0.60 1.21
C HIS A 145 -2.98 -0.77 2.26
N LEU A 146 -3.04 0.17 3.20
CA LEU A 146 -4.11 0.26 4.19
C LEU A 146 -5.01 1.45 3.83
N ASN A 147 -6.24 1.13 3.46
CA ASN A 147 -7.29 2.11 3.22
C ASN A 147 -8.30 2.09 4.38
N LEU A 148 -8.49 3.24 5.02
CA LEU A 148 -9.43 3.42 6.13
C LEU A 148 -10.70 4.10 5.63
N LEU A 149 -11.77 3.33 5.46
CA LEU A 149 -13.06 3.84 5.01
C LEU A 149 -13.84 4.48 6.15
N ALA A 150 -14.40 5.67 5.90
CA ALA A 150 -15.15 6.41 6.89
C ALA A 150 -16.35 5.62 7.46
N PRO A 151 -16.73 5.88 8.73
CA PRO A 151 -17.96 5.34 9.29
C PRO A 151 -19.18 5.76 8.45
N PRO A 152 -20.17 4.88 8.18
CA PRO A 152 -21.26 5.15 7.24
C PRO A 152 -22.12 6.39 7.53
N ARG A 153 -22.14 6.87 8.78
CA ARG A 153 -22.96 8.02 9.22
C ARG A 153 -22.13 9.25 9.56
N MET A 154 -20.82 9.22 9.33
CA MET A 154 -19.95 10.37 9.60
C MET A 154 -20.03 11.37 8.43
N PRO A 155 -20.24 12.67 8.68
CA PRO A 155 -20.15 13.69 7.65
C PRO A 155 -18.77 13.68 6.96
N HIS A 156 -18.76 13.81 5.62
CA HIS A 156 -17.52 13.73 4.84
C HIS A 156 -16.47 14.78 5.25
N GLU A 157 -16.93 15.98 5.63
CA GLU A 157 -16.04 17.05 6.09
C GLU A 157 -15.43 16.72 7.46
N GLU A 158 -16.21 16.13 8.36
CA GLU A 158 -15.70 15.69 9.65
C GLU A 158 -14.61 14.62 9.48
N PHE A 159 -14.86 13.62 8.63
CA PHE A 159 -13.85 12.61 8.33
C PHE A 159 -12.57 13.22 7.74
N ARG A 160 -12.70 14.11 6.74
CA ARG A 160 -11.56 14.79 6.11
C ARG A 160 -10.73 15.58 7.11
N ARG A 161 -11.35 16.21 8.11
CA ARG A 161 -10.65 16.97 9.16
C ARG A 161 -9.86 16.06 10.11
N ARG A 162 -10.25 14.79 10.24
CA ARG A 162 -9.61 13.77 11.10
C ARG A 162 -8.66 12.84 10.34
N ALA A 163 -8.74 12.83 9.02
CA ALA A 163 -7.90 12.01 8.15
C ALA A 163 -6.39 12.15 8.42
N PRO A 164 -5.83 13.36 8.65
CA PRO A 164 -4.39 13.52 8.95
C PRO A 164 -3.95 12.84 10.25
N GLU A 165 -4.80 12.87 11.28
CA GLU A 165 -4.53 12.19 12.55
C GLU A 165 -4.48 10.66 12.35
N LEU A 166 -5.45 10.13 11.60
CA LEU A 166 -5.49 8.70 11.27
C LEU A 166 -4.26 8.28 10.48
N SER A 167 -3.93 8.97 9.38
CA SER A 167 -2.74 8.65 8.58
C SER A 167 -1.45 8.77 9.39
N GLY A 168 -1.33 9.80 10.24
CA GLY A 168 -0.16 9.99 11.10
C GLY A 168 0.09 8.82 12.04
N ARG A 169 -0.98 8.26 12.64
CA ARG A 169 -0.87 7.05 13.49
C ARG A 169 -0.42 5.82 12.71
N ILE A 170 -0.90 5.64 11.47
CA ILE A 170 -0.46 4.53 10.62
C ILE A 170 1.01 4.68 10.24
N ASP A 171 1.41 5.90 9.85
CA ASP A 171 2.79 6.24 9.53
C ASP A 171 3.72 5.93 10.70
N GLU A 172 3.36 6.34 11.92
CA GLU A 172 4.13 6.07 13.13
C GLU A 172 4.31 4.58 13.37
N ILE A 173 3.25 3.77 13.17
CA ILE A 173 3.34 2.32 13.33
C ILE A 173 4.26 1.70 12.28
N ALA A 174 4.16 2.11 11.02
CA ALA A 174 5.07 1.65 9.97
C ALA A 174 6.54 1.96 10.33
N LEU A 175 6.82 3.19 10.76
CA LEU A 175 8.18 3.62 11.14
C LEU A 175 8.69 2.89 12.39
N MET A 176 7.84 2.65 13.39
CA MET A 176 8.19 1.86 14.59
C MET A 176 8.56 0.41 14.25
N LEU A 177 8.03 -0.13 13.16
CA LEU A 177 8.33 -1.47 12.66
C LEU A 177 9.47 -1.49 11.64
N GLU A 178 10.30 -0.44 11.63
CA GLU A 178 11.45 -0.29 10.70
C GLU A 178 11.01 -0.27 9.22
N GLY A 179 9.79 0.21 8.97
CA GLY A 179 9.19 0.33 7.66
C GLY A 179 9.35 1.70 6.99
N THR A 180 8.60 1.90 5.91
CA THR A 180 8.48 3.14 5.15
C THR A 180 7.01 3.58 5.07
N VAL A 181 6.78 4.89 5.04
CA VAL A 181 5.44 5.47 4.81
C VAL A 181 5.16 5.72 3.33
N SER A 182 6.09 5.32 2.47
CA SER A 182 6.01 5.47 1.02
C SER A 182 6.77 4.33 0.35
N ALA A 183 6.05 3.26 0.05
CA ALA A 183 6.63 2.09 -0.60
C ALA A 183 6.74 2.28 -2.12
N GLU A 184 5.66 2.70 -2.78
CA GLU A 184 5.59 2.80 -4.24
C GLU A 184 5.25 4.21 -4.74
N HIS A 185 4.39 4.94 -4.04
CA HIS A 185 3.80 6.18 -4.56
C HIS A 185 4.74 7.40 -4.48
N GLY A 186 5.89 7.23 -3.85
CA GLY A 186 6.88 8.29 -3.63
C GLY A 186 6.42 9.40 -2.67
N ILE A 187 7.30 10.39 -2.50
CA ILE A 187 7.13 11.44 -1.49
C ILE A 187 6.21 12.56 -1.98
N GLY A 188 6.45 13.06 -3.19
CA GLY A 188 5.70 14.17 -3.79
C GLY A 188 5.62 15.40 -2.86
N GLN A 189 4.45 16.05 -2.85
CA GLN A 189 4.14 17.12 -1.89
C GLN A 189 3.54 16.54 -0.61
N GLY A 190 2.66 15.53 -0.74
CA GLY A 190 1.84 15.01 0.36
C GLY A 190 2.63 14.35 1.48
N LYS A 191 3.77 13.69 1.18
CA LYS A 191 4.60 13.01 2.19
C LYS A 191 5.92 13.74 2.47
N ARG A 192 6.06 15.00 2.03
CA ARG A 192 7.29 15.78 2.19
C ARG A 192 7.71 15.89 3.66
N GLU A 193 6.77 16.14 4.55
CA GLU A 193 7.04 16.23 6.00
C GLU A 193 7.42 14.86 6.59
N ALA A 194 6.89 13.78 6.03
CA ALA A 194 7.24 12.43 6.45
C ALA A 194 8.66 12.01 6.02
N LEU A 195 9.20 12.59 4.94
CA LEU A 195 10.55 12.29 4.47
C LEU A 195 11.61 12.54 5.56
N GLY A 196 11.46 13.62 6.34
CA GLY A 196 12.35 13.93 7.46
C GLY A 196 12.32 12.91 8.61
N ARG A 197 11.26 12.10 8.69
CA ARG A 197 11.13 11.01 9.66
C ARG A 197 11.72 9.69 9.15
N MET A 198 11.87 9.54 7.84
CA MET A 198 12.39 8.33 7.18
C MET A 198 13.88 8.39 6.86
N ARG A 199 14.45 9.60 6.74
CA ARG A 199 15.82 9.81 6.28
C ARG A 199 16.62 10.61 7.28
N SER A 200 17.87 10.23 7.43
CA SER A 200 18.83 10.98 8.23
C SER A 200 19.08 12.37 7.64
N ALA A 201 19.50 13.31 8.48
CA ALA A 201 19.88 14.65 8.02
C ALA A 201 20.97 14.63 6.92
N ARG A 202 21.88 13.63 6.96
CA ARG A 202 22.93 13.46 5.95
C ARG A 202 22.37 13.00 4.61
N GLU A 203 21.45 12.03 4.60
CA GLU A 203 20.76 11.62 3.37
C GLU A 203 19.99 12.80 2.77
N LEU A 204 19.25 13.55 3.58
CA LEU A 204 18.51 14.72 3.11
C LEU A 204 19.42 15.80 2.52
N GLN A 205 20.57 16.06 3.14
CA GLN A 205 21.57 16.99 2.62
C GLN A 205 22.13 16.52 1.28
N LEU A 206 22.46 15.24 1.14
CA LEU A 206 22.95 14.67 -0.10
C LEU A 206 21.89 14.75 -1.22
N MET A 207 20.64 14.42 -0.90
CA MET A 207 19.52 14.55 -1.83
C MET A 207 19.34 16.00 -2.31
N GLY A 208 19.49 16.98 -1.41
CA GLY A 208 19.49 18.41 -1.74
C GLY A 208 20.66 18.82 -2.65
N ALA A 209 21.88 18.37 -2.34
CA ALA A 209 23.06 18.67 -3.16
C ALA A 209 22.93 18.12 -4.59
N ILE A 210 22.32 16.94 -4.75
CA ILE A 210 22.00 16.38 -6.08
C ILE A 210 20.98 17.27 -6.80
N LYS A 211 19.91 17.71 -6.11
CA LYS A 211 18.90 18.62 -6.69
C LYS A 211 19.54 19.89 -7.20
N ASP A 212 20.40 20.53 -6.41
CA ASP A 212 21.03 21.80 -6.74
C ASP A 212 22.03 21.67 -7.89
N ALA A 213 22.69 20.52 -8.02
CA ALA A 213 23.63 20.24 -9.12
C ALA A 213 22.94 20.13 -10.49
N PHE A 214 21.73 19.56 -10.54
CA PHE A 214 20.98 19.36 -11.80
C PHE A 214 19.92 20.44 -12.06
N ASP A 215 19.45 21.14 -11.04
CA ASP A 215 18.42 22.17 -11.14
C ASP A 215 18.70 23.32 -10.16
N PRO A 216 19.78 24.10 -10.38
CA PRO A 216 20.18 25.20 -9.51
C PRO A 216 19.14 26.33 -9.43
N GLY A 217 18.23 26.41 -10.42
CA GLY A 217 17.12 27.35 -10.43
C GLY A 217 15.85 26.86 -9.73
N HIS A 218 15.83 25.60 -9.25
CA HIS A 218 14.66 24.94 -8.67
C HIS A 218 13.39 25.01 -9.57
N LEU A 219 13.58 24.93 -10.89
CA LEU A 219 12.49 25.03 -11.87
C LEU A 219 11.78 23.70 -12.10
N LEU A 220 12.46 22.58 -11.87
CA LEU A 220 11.92 21.24 -12.09
C LEU A 220 11.07 20.82 -10.89
N ASN A 221 9.75 20.90 -11.06
CA ASN A 221 8.74 20.39 -10.14
C ASN A 221 8.80 20.99 -8.72
N PRO A 222 8.70 22.34 -8.60
CA PRO A 222 8.91 23.05 -7.34
C PRO A 222 7.96 22.58 -6.22
N GLY A 223 8.49 22.55 -5.00
CA GLY A 223 7.75 22.20 -3.79
C GLY A 223 7.48 20.70 -3.59
N LYS A 224 7.87 19.83 -4.53
CA LYS A 224 7.84 18.36 -4.36
C LYS A 224 9.16 17.88 -3.75
N ILE A 225 9.10 16.94 -2.81
CA ILE A 225 10.23 16.32 -2.09
C ILE A 225 11.00 17.30 -1.19
N PHE A 226 11.35 18.48 -1.71
CA PHE A 226 12.00 19.56 -0.98
C PHE A 226 11.07 20.76 -0.87
N ALA A 227 11.26 21.55 0.18
CA ALA A 227 10.60 22.84 0.25
C ALA A 227 11.10 23.76 -0.87
N CYS A 228 10.22 24.62 -1.41
CA CYS A 228 10.69 25.74 -2.20
C CYS A 228 11.45 26.68 -1.25
N THR A 229 12.77 26.65 -1.32
CA THR A 229 13.56 27.79 -0.87
C THR A 229 13.33 28.89 -1.90
N PRO A 230 12.89 30.11 -1.52
CA PRO A 230 12.84 31.21 -2.47
C PRO A 230 14.24 31.37 -3.06
N SER A 231 14.38 31.25 -4.38
CA SER A 231 15.68 31.47 -5.02
C SER A 231 16.13 32.89 -4.68
N ARG A 232 17.23 33.05 -3.93
CA ARG A 232 17.98 34.30 -4.00
C ARG A 232 18.38 34.45 -5.47
N ARG A 233 17.92 35.52 -6.12
CA ARG A 233 18.35 35.77 -7.49
C ARG A 233 19.87 35.99 -7.46
N PRO A 234 20.62 35.53 -8.46
CA PRO A 234 22.00 35.98 -8.64
C PRO A 234 21.96 37.51 -8.83
N GLY A 235 22.20 38.26 -7.76
CA GLY A 235 22.01 39.73 -7.71
C GLY A 235 21.65 40.29 -6.34
N ASP A 236 21.02 39.50 -5.45
CA ASP A 236 20.54 40.02 -4.15
C ASP A 236 21.67 40.25 -3.11
N ALA A 237 22.92 39.88 -3.42
CA ALA A 237 24.08 40.08 -2.55
C ALA A 237 24.81 41.42 -2.76
N ALA A 238 24.40 42.24 -3.74
CA ALA A 238 25.17 43.41 -4.16
C ALA A 238 24.69 44.77 -3.60
N LEU A 239 23.72 44.81 -2.68
CA LEU A 239 23.12 46.08 -2.21
C LEU A 239 23.21 46.35 -0.71
N GLU A 240 23.86 45.51 0.09
CA GLU A 240 24.11 45.77 1.52
C GLU A 240 25.58 46.14 1.76
N THR A 241 26.04 47.25 1.19
CA THR A 241 27.17 48.04 1.74
C THR A 241 27.19 49.43 1.10
N ARG A 242 26.53 50.37 1.76
CA ARG A 242 26.88 51.79 1.78
C ARG A 242 26.69 52.32 3.18
#